data_AF-A0A7C4F6M7-F1
#
_entry.id   AF-A0A7C4F6M7-F1
#
_cell.length_a   1.000
_cell.length_b   1.000
_cell.length_c   1.000
_cell.angle_alpha   90.00
_cell.angle_beta   90.00
_cell.angle_gamma   90.00
#
_symmetry.space_group_name_H-M   'P 1'
#
loop_
_entity.id
_entity.type
_entity.pdbx_description
1 polymer ?
#
loop_
_entity_poly.entity_id
_entity_poly.type
_entity_poly.pdbx_seq_one_letter_code
_entity_poly.pdbx_strand_id
1 'polypeptide(L)'
;MPIRQPIVSVLGHVDHGKTTLLDRIRGTSVAAREAGLITQHIGATEIPTETIAKLCQNMINPGALKVPGLLFIDTPGHHSFMTIRTRGGALADLAILVVDIREGFMPQTSESINILKKCRTPFVVCANKIDLISGWHSENACFLNTVRNQTEYAQSELDSRIYEIAGRLSDMGFSADRYDRITDFTKNIAIVPVSAKTGEGIPDLLSVLVGLAQRFLSAQLEVSENDVCEGTILEVKEAKGLGTVLDVIIYKGILRTGNTILVCTKNGVITTKVRAILRPKPLDEIRDPEDKFRQVKDVSAAAGIRISAQNLDDAIAGTIIRVLDRQENLDAYKKEVQESMIPTIELADEGVILKADAVGSIEALGFECKVANIPVKKGEIGHVSKHDVMEAGSNKNPFYKVVLAFNVKTLEEAKEEAAKLGVTIISANIVYKILEDYEKWVSAERLRIEEEKRKAIVYPAKLKILPGCVFRVSKPAIVGVRVLAGRLRQDMPLMREDGEIIGRVKSIQSENKSLAEATMGMEVAIAIEGATVGRQIKEGDILFTSITETEYKELKNVQLTFEEAEALAQIAEIKKRENRFWGL
;
A
#
# COMPACT_ATOMS: atom_id res chain seq x y z
N MET A 1 -18.29 32.69 16.25
CA MET A 1 -18.06 31.93 17.50
C MET A 1 -16.56 31.92 17.81
N PRO A 2 -16.08 31.48 18.99
CA PRO A 2 -14.65 31.23 19.16
C PRO A 2 -14.18 30.17 18.14
N ILE A 3 -13.00 30.36 17.57
CA ILE A 3 -12.41 29.41 16.62
C ILE A 3 -11.24 28.67 17.26
N ARG A 4 -11.10 27.38 16.92
CA ARG A 4 -9.93 26.58 17.29
C ARG A 4 -8.73 26.86 16.39
N GLN A 5 -7.57 26.46 16.88
CA GLN A 5 -6.39 26.37 16.02
C GLN A 5 -6.60 25.34 14.90
N PRO A 6 -6.21 25.67 13.66
CA PRO A 6 -6.12 24.72 12.58
C PRO A 6 -5.13 23.61 12.92
N ILE A 7 -5.47 22.39 12.55
CA ILE A 7 -4.60 21.23 12.61
C ILE A 7 -3.89 21.12 11.25
N VAL A 8 -2.57 21.19 11.27
CA VAL A 8 -1.71 21.20 10.07
C VAL A 8 -0.88 19.93 10.07
N SER A 9 -1.08 19.06 9.08
CA SER A 9 -0.22 17.88 8.93
C SER A 9 0.97 18.14 8.03
N VAL A 10 2.13 17.53 8.34
CA VAL A 10 3.34 17.63 7.53
C VAL A 10 3.61 16.30 6.81
N LEU A 11 3.54 16.33 5.48
CA LEU A 11 3.67 15.19 4.58
C LEU A 11 4.90 15.35 3.69
N GLY A 12 5.31 14.27 3.01
CA GLY A 12 6.48 14.28 2.13
C GLY A 12 7.31 13.00 2.23
N HIS A 13 8.22 12.82 1.28
CA HIS A 13 9.08 11.64 1.24
C HIS A 13 10.05 11.56 2.43
N VAL A 14 10.60 10.37 2.69
CA VAL A 14 11.70 10.18 3.62
C VAL A 14 12.85 11.12 3.23
N ASP A 15 13.52 11.69 4.22
CA ASP A 15 14.63 12.64 4.06
C ASP A 15 14.34 13.96 3.32
N HIS A 16 13.09 14.24 2.94
CA HIS A 16 12.73 15.56 2.37
C HIS A 16 12.71 16.69 3.42
N GLY A 17 12.86 16.34 4.70
CA GLY A 17 13.09 17.30 5.79
C GLY A 17 11.84 17.75 6.56
N LYS A 18 10.81 16.90 6.64
CA LYS A 18 9.59 17.12 7.45
C LYS A 18 9.91 17.45 8.92
N THR A 19 10.65 16.56 9.58
CA THR A 19 11.01 16.68 10.99
C THR A 19 11.93 17.88 11.22
N THR A 20 12.90 18.11 10.32
CA THR A 20 13.80 19.27 10.38
C THR A 20 13.03 20.59 10.26
N LEU A 21 12.01 20.65 9.39
CA LEU A 21 11.15 21.81 9.24
C LEU A 21 10.40 22.11 10.54
N LEU A 22 9.79 21.09 11.15
CA LEU A 22 9.07 21.25 12.41
C LEU A 22 9.99 21.62 13.56
N ASP A 23 11.16 20.99 13.67
CA ASP A 23 12.22 21.35 14.63
C ASP A 23 12.60 22.83 14.53
N ARG A 24 12.79 23.32 13.29
CA ARG A 24 13.12 24.73 13.06
C ARG A 24 12.00 25.68 13.46
N ILE A 25 10.74 25.31 13.22
CA ILE A 25 9.56 26.09 13.66
C ILE A 25 9.44 26.09 15.19
N ARG A 26 9.72 24.96 15.84
CA ARG A 26 9.68 24.80 17.30
C ARG A 26 10.82 25.49 18.03
N GLY A 27 11.98 25.59 17.39
CA GLY A 27 13.25 25.97 18.05
C GLY A 27 13.86 24.84 18.88
N THR A 28 13.44 23.59 18.66
CA THR A 28 13.94 22.39 19.34
C THR A 28 14.53 21.42 18.31
N SER A 29 15.34 20.44 18.75
CA SER A 29 15.87 19.40 17.86
C SER A 29 15.38 18.02 18.32
N VAL A 30 14.27 17.57 17.75
CA VAL A 30 13.68 16.24 17.97
C VAL A 30 14.35 15.21 17.07
N ALA A 31 14.66 15.56 15.81
CA ALA A 31 15.30 14.65 14.85
C ALA A 31 16.64 14.09 15.36
N ALA A 32 17.41 14.88 16.11
CA ALA A 32 18.68 14.45 16.70
C ALA A 32 18.54 13.45 17.86
N ARG A 33 17.32 13.28 18.40
CA ARG A 33 17.03 12.40 19.55
C ARG A 33 16.46 11.05 19.12
N GLU A 34 16.05 10.90 17.86
CA GLU A 34 15.47 9.65 17.33
C GLU A 34 16.55 8.69 16.81
N ALA A 35 16.37 7.39 17.08
CA ALA A 35 17.27 6.36 16.58
C ALA A 35 17.27 6.33 15.05
N GLY A 36 18.45 6.51 14.45
CA GLY A 36 18.60 6.56 12.99
C GLY A 36 18.18 7.88 12.33
N LEU A 37 17.91 8.95 13.11
CA LEU A 37 17.49 10.27 12.62
C LEU A 37 16.17 10.26 11.82
N ILE A 38 15.34 9.23 12.00
CA ILE A 38 14.04 9.07 11.33
C ILE A 38 12.89 9.09 12.33
N THR A 39 11.79 9.71 11.93
CA THR A 39 10.55 9.78 12.70
C THR A 39 9.81 8.45 12.64
N GLN A 40 9.55 7.88 13.82
CA GLN A 40 8.88 6.56 13.98
C GLN A 40 7.51 6.65 14.65
N HIS A 41 7.17 7.78 15.26
CA HIS A 41 5.97 7.98 16.08
C HIS A 41 5.23 9.24 15.68
N ILE A 42 3.91 9.29 15.90
CA ILE A 42 3.11 10.48 15.57
C ILE A 42 3.34 11.55 16.63
N GLY A 43 3.79 12.72 16.20
CA GLY A 43 3.99 13.89 17.02
C GLY A 43 2.85 14.91 16.90
N ALA A 44 2.61 15.66 17.97
CA ALA A 44 1.70 16.80 17.95
C ALA A 44 2.32 17.97 18.70
N THR A 45 2.37 19.14 18.07
CA THR A 45 2.98 20.35 18.64
C THR A 45 2.09 21.56 18.40
N GLU A 46 1.81 22.28 19.49
CA GLU A 46 1.10 23.55 19.43
C GLU A 46 2.08 24.72 19.25
N ILE A 47 1.88 25.50 18.19
CA ILE A 47 2.62 26.75 17.94
C ILE A 47 1.65 27.93 18.15
N PRO A 48 1.77 28.67 19.27
CA PRO A 48 0.87 29.78 19.57
C PRO A 48 1.00 30.92 18.56
N THR A 49 -0.07 31.69 18.37
CA THR A 49 -0.09 32.87 17.48
C THR A 49 1.00 33.89 17.81
N GLU A 50 1.36 34.06 19.08
CA GLU A 50 2.47 34.94 19.47
C GLU A 50 3.81 34.47 18.90
N THR A 51 4.05 33.16 18.88
CA THR A 51 5.26 32.57 18.29
C THR A 51 5.23 32.73 16.78
N ILE A 52 4.09 32.48 16.14
CA ILE A 52 3.93 32.67 14.69
C ILE A 52 4.20 34.13 14.31
N ALA A 53 3.63 35.09 15.04
CA ALA A 53 3.85 36.52 14.81
C ALA A 53 5.33 36.90 14.95
N LYS A 54 6.04 36.35 15.96
CA LYS A 54 7.49 36.57 16.12
C LYS A 54 8.30 36.00 14.96
N LEU A 55 7.95 34.81 14.47
CA LEU A 55 8.62 34.17 13.33
C LEU A 55 8.33 34.91 12.01
N CYS A 56 7.09 35.36 11.81
CA CYS A 56 6.66 36.10 10.61
C CYS A 56 7.10 37.57 10.60
N GLN A 57 7.66 38.09 11.70
CA GLN A 57 8.16 39.46 11.85
C GLN A 57 7.21 40.52 11.25
N ASN A 58 7.67 41.29 10.25
CA ASN A 58 6.93 42.38 9.62
C ASN A 58 5.98 41.92 8.49
N MET A 59 5.91 40.63 8.17
CA MET A 59 5.05 40.14 7.07
C MET A 59 3.59 40.02 7.46
N ILE A 60 3.30 39.83 8.75
CA ILE A 60 1.93 39.79 9.27
C ILE A 60 1.81 40.77 10.41
N ASN A 61 0.79 41.64 10.33
CA ASN A 61 0.38 42.42 11.49
C ASN A 61 -0.19 41.46 12.56
N PRO A 62 0.38 41.39 13.78
CA PRO A 62 -0.11 40.48 14.83
C PRO A 62 -1.60 40.67 15.15
N GLY A 63 -2.13 41.89 15.03
CA GLY A 63 -3.55 42.19 15.23
C GLY A 63 -4.48 41.68 14.13
N ALA A 64 -3.94 41.24 12.98
CA ALA A 64 -4.70 40.63 11.89
C ALA A 64 -4.86 39.11 12.07
N LEU A 65 -4.20 38.52 13.08
CA LEU A 65 -4.28 37.09 13.39
C LEU A 65 -5.51 36.80 14.25
N LYS A 66 -6.49 36.11 13.65
CA LYS A 66 -7.72 35.62 14.25
C LYS A 66 -7.60 34.20 14.80
N VAL A 67 -6.74 33.36 14.22
CA VAL A 67 -6.51 32.01 14.75
C VAL A 67 -5.69 32.07 16.05
N PRO A 68 -5.93 31.17 17.02
CA PRO A 68 -5.20 31.16 18.29
C PRO A 68 -3.80 30.52 18.22
N GLY A 69 -3.51 29.79 17.13
CA GLY A 69 -2.23 29.16 16.86
C GLY A 69 -2.36 28.17 15.70
N LEU A 70 -1.39 27.28 15.56
CA LEU A 70 -1.42 26.11 14.68
C LEU A 70 -1.05 24.86 15.47
N LEU A 71 -1.82 23.77 15.31
CA LEU A 71 -1.46 22.45 15.83
C LEU A 71 -0.79 21.65 14.71
N PHE A 72 0.53 21.49 14.78
CA PHE A 72 1.24 20.65 13.83
C PHE A 72 1.17 19.19 14.23
N ILE A 73 0.91 18.34 13.24
CA ILE A 73 1.01 16.89 13.37
C ILE A 73 2.20 16.41 12.55
N ASP A 74 3.19 15.83 13.24
CA ASP A 74 4.36 15.20 12.66
C ASP A 74 4.05 13.72 12.43
N THR A 75 3.98 13.30 11.17
CA THR A 75 3.66 11.92 10.82
C THR A 75 4.91 11.16 10.36
N PRO A 76 5.22 9.97 10.93
CA PRO A 76 6.25 9.08 10.42
C PRO A 76 5.80 8.50 9.06
N GLY A 77 6.56 8.80 8.01
CA GLY A 77 6.15 8.49 6.65
C GLY A 77 4.77 9.09 6.30
N HIS A 78 4.10 8.53 5.29
CA HIS A 78 2.74 8.92 4.89
C HIS A 78 1.64 8.08 5.60
N HIS A 79 2.00 6.94 6.21
CA HIS A 79 1.05 5.97 6.79
C HIS A 79 0.18 6.56 7.90
N SER A 80 0.75 7.40 8.75
CA SER A 80 0.01 7.99 9.88
C SER A 80 -1.03 9.02 9.47
N PHE A 81 -0.93 9.61 8.28
CA PHE A 81 -1.93 10.57 7.80
C PHE A 81 -3.27 9.89 7.45
N MET A 82 -3.24 8.66 6.94
CA MET A 82 -4.46 7.89 6.65
C MET A 82 -5.21 7.53 7.92
N THR A 83 -4.49 7.09 8.96
CA THR A 83 -5.04 6.82 10.31
C THR A 83 -5.75 8.01 10.92
N ILE A 84 -5.33 9.21 10.53
CA ILE A 84 -5.81 10.46 11.08
C ILE A 84 -7.07 10.95 10.37
N ARG A 85 -7.43 10.42 9.19
CA ARG A 85 -8.45 11.04 8.32
C ARG A 85 -9.78 10.31 8.19
N THR A 86 -9.84 9.02 8.43
CA THR A 86 -10.99 8.24 7.93
C THR A 86 -12.21 8.17 8.84
N ARG A 87 -12.26 8.91 9.97
CA ARG A 87 -13.39 8.79 10.91
C ARG A 87 -13.80 10.12 11.53
N GLY A 88 -15.00 10.60 11.19
CA GLY A 88 -15.74 11.64 11.91
C GLY A 88 -15.37 13.11 11.63
N GLY A 89 -14.20 13.40 11.07
CA GLY A 89 -13.81 14.76 10.69
C GLY A 89 -12.46 14.79 9.97
N ALA A 90 -12.22 15.80 9.13
CA ALA A 90 -10.88 16.05 8.61
C ALA A 90 -9.99 16.47 9.78
N LEU A 91 -9.23 15.53 10.34
CA LEU A 91 -8.42 15.84 11.52
C LEU A 91 -7.26 16.77 11.17
N ALA A 92 -6.87 16.87 9.90
CA ALA A 92 -6.03 17.95 9.39
C ALA A 92 -6.88 18.92 8.55
N ASP A 93 -6.97 20.17 9.01
CA ASP A 93 -7.63 21.26 8.30
C ASP A 93 -6.78 21.72 7.10
N LEU A 94 -5.46 21.64 7.23
CA LEU A 94 -4.45 21.99 6.22
C LEU A 94 -3.33 20.94 6.20
N ALA A 95 -2.59 20.90 5.09
CA ALA A 95 -1.35 20.13 5.04
C ALA A 95 -0.19 20.92 4.41
N ILE A 96 1.03 20.55 4.80
CA ILE A 96 2.27 20.94 4.15
C ILE A 96 2.83 19.70 3.45
N LEU A 97 2.98 19.76 2.14
CA LEU A 97 3.71 18.76 1.37
C LEU A 97 5.16 19.19 1.21
N VAL A 98 6.07 18.57 1.95
CA VAL A 98 7.51 18.85 1.89
C VAL A 98 8.13 18.07 0.75
N VAL A 99 8.82 18.78 -0.13
CA VAL A 99 9.49 18.24 -1.32
C VAL A 99 10.94 18.76 -1.31
N ASP A 100 11.93 17.87 -1.35
CA ASP A 100 13.33 18.29 -1.60
C ASP A 100 13.43 18.85 -3.01
N ILE A 101 13.84 20.12 -3.13
CA ILE A 101 13.86 20.84 -4.41
C ILE A 101 14.84 20.25 -5.43
N ARG A 102 15.82 19.46 -4.99
CA ARG A 102 16.81 18.82 -5.87
C ARG A 102 16.30 17.49 -6.43
N GLU A 103 15.53 16.78 -5.61
CA GLU A 103 15.00 15.45 -5.94
C GLU A 103 13.65 15.53 -6.65
N GLY A 104 12.84 16.55 -6.33
CA GLY A 104 11.48 16.67 -6.84
C GLY A 104 10.57 15.57 -6.29
N PHE A 105 9.69 15.05 -7.13
CA PHE A 105 8.67 14.09 -6.71
C PHE A 105 9.24 12.68 -6.56
N MET A 106 9.00 12.10 -5.38
CA MET A 106 9.32 10.71 -5.05
C MET A 106 8.02 9.92 -4.82
N PRO A 107 8.05 8.57 -4.76
CA PRO A 107 6.83 7.75 -4.67
C PRO A 107 5.88 8.17 -3.52
N GLN A 108 6.43 8.44 -2.34
CA GLN A 108 5.64 8.86 -1.17
C GLN A 108 5.05 10.28 -1.31
N THR A 109 5.65 11.13 -2.15
CA THR A 109 5.12 12.46 -2.47
C THR A 109 3.83 12.31 -3.28
N SER A 110 3.85 11.47 -4.32
CA SER A 110 2.68 11.16 -5.14
C SER A 110 1.56 10.53 -4.32
N GLU A 111 1.90 9.61 -3.43
CA GLU A 111 0.96 9.00 -2.48
C GLU A 111 0.30 10.05 -1.58
N SER A 112 1.10 10.92 -0.98
CA SER A 112 0.60 12.00 -0.11
C SER A 112 -0.38 12.89 -0.87
N ILE A 113 -0.10 13.24 -2.12
CA ILE A 113 -1.00 14.04 -2.96
C ILE A 113 -2.32 13.32 -3.26
N ASN A 114 -2.27 12.02 -3.59
CA ASN A 114 -3.47 11.22 -3.84
C ASN A 114 -4.38 11.18 -2.60
N ILE A 115 -3.78 11.02 -1.43
CA ILE A 115 -4.48 11.04 -0.16
C ILE A 115 -5.10 12.42 0.13
N LEU A 116 -4.33 13.49 -0.08
CA LEU A 116 -4.80 14.87 0.07
C LEU A 116 -5.99 15.16 -0.84
N LYS A 117 -5.91 14.74 -2.11
CA LYS A 117 -6.95 14.86 -3.14
C LYS A 117 -8.21 14.10 -2.77
N LYS A 118 -8.09 12.82 -2.41
CA LYS A 118 -9.21 11.93 -2.07
C LYS A 118 -10.09 12.54 -1.01
N CYS A 119 -9.47 12.98 0.07
CA CYS A 119 -10.22 13.39 1.22
C CYS A 119 -10.48 14.93 1.20
N ARG A 120 -9.94 15.67 0.22
CA ARG A 120 -10.11 17.11 -0.02
C ARG A 120 -9.47 18.04 1.03
N THR A 121 -8.22 17.78 1.42
CA THR A 121 -7.50 18.68 2.35
C THR A 121 -6.76 19.72 1.53
N PRO A 122 -7.00 21.02 1.78
CA PRO A 122 -6.19 22.06 1.19
C PRO A 122 -4.75 21.96 1.68
N PHE A 123 -3.78 22.17 0.79
CA PHE A 123 -2.37 22.03 1.13
C PHE A 123 -1.50 23.05 0.42
N VAL A 124 -0.31 23.25 0.98
CA VAL A 124 0.78 24.05 0.41
C VAL A 124 1.99 23.15 0.17
N VAL A 125 2.78 23.45 -0.85
CA VAL A 125 4.03 22.73 -1.11
C VAL A 125 5.18 23.51 -0.50
N CYS A 126 5.93 22.86 0.38
CA CYS A 126 7.19 23.38 0.91
C CYS A 126 8.32 22.80 0.05
N ALA A 127 8.86 23.61 -0.86
CA ALA A 127 10.01 23.25 -1.68
C ALA A 127 11.28 23.46 -0.84
N ASN A 128 11.65 22.42 -0.10
CA ASN A 128 12.68 22.46 0.94
C ASN A 128 14.09 22.29 0.36
N LYS A 129 15.10 22.65 1.17
CA LYS A 129 16.54 22.53 0.90
C LYS A 129 17.05 23.45 -0.23
N ILE A 130 16.48 24.65 -0.34
CA ILE A 130 16.99 25.68 -1.27
C ILE A 130 18.45 26.06 -1.00
N ASP A 131 18.93 25.89 0.24
CA ASP A 131 20.33 26.08 0.62
C ASP A 131 21.32 25.16 -0.11
N LEU A 132 20.82 24.12 -0.78
CA LEU A 132 21.62 23.15 -1.53
C LEU A 132 21.58 23.39 -3.04
N ILE A 133 20.93 24.47 -3.50
CA ILE A 133 21.00 24.92 -4.89
C ILE A 133 22.42 25.43 -5.16
N SER A 134 23.00 25.02 -6.29
CA SER A 134 24.37 25.42 -6.64
C SER A 134 24.46 26.94 -6.80
N GLY A 135 25.37 27.56 -6.05
CA GLY A 135 25.53 29.01 -6.02
C GLY A 135 24.51 29.75 -5.14
N TRP A 136 23.73 29.05 -4.32
CA TRP A 136 22.83 29.67 -3.35
C TRP A 136 23.58 30.21 -2.13
N HIS A 137 23.36 31.48 -1.82
CA HIS A 137 23.87 32.16 -0.64
C HIS A 137 22.74 32.31 0.38
N SER A 138 22.76 31.47 1.41
CA SER A 138 21.73 31.49 2.45
C SER A 138 21.88 32.69 3.36
N GLU A 139 20.78 33.41 3.56
CA GLU A 139 20.65 34.49 4.54
C GLU A 139 19.49 34.17 5.49
N ASN A 140 19.60 34.57 6.76
CA ASN A 140 18.50 34.40 7.71
C ASN A 140 17.45 35.52 7.51
N ALA A 141 16.78 35.49 6.35
CA ALA A 141 15.83 36.48 5.90
C ALA A 141 14.58 35.83 5.27
N CYS A 142 13.57 36.64 4.96
CA CYS A 142 12.40 36.21 4.19
C CYS A 142 12.81 35.83 2.77
N PHE A 143 12.16 34.82 2.18
CA PHE A 143 12.57 34.27 0.88
C PHE A 143 12.68 35.34 -0.22
N LEU A 144 11.70 36.27 -0.29
CA LEU A 144 11.70 37.33 -1.31
C LEU A 144 12.93 38.25 -1.27
N ASN A 145 13.54 38.42 -0.09
CA ASN A 145 14.76 39.22 0.03
C ASN A 145 15.96 38.39 -0.42
N THR A 146 16.05 37.15 0.04
CA THR A 146 17.18 36.28 -0.28
C THR A 146 17.25 35.96 -1.76
N VAL A 147 16.12 35.66 -2.42
CA VAL A 147 16.07 35.33 -3.85
C VAL A 147 16.56 36.49 -4.73
N ARG A 148 16.26 37.74 -4.34
CA ARG A 148 16.69 38.95 -5.09
C ARG A 148 18.20 39.19 -5.03
N ASN A 149 18.84 38.71 -3.96
CA ASN A 149 20.29 38.84 -3.76
C ASN A 149 21.08 37.68 -4.38
N GLN A 150 20.40 36.67 -4.92
CA GLN A 150 21.07 35.53 -5.56
C GLN A 150 21.59 35.88 -6.95
N THR A 151 22.56 35.10 -7.41
CA THR A 151 23.03 35.14 -8.81
C THR A 151 21.91 34.76 -9.79
N GLU A 152 21.94 35.28 -11.01
CA GLU A 152 20.97 34.92 -12.07
C GLU A 152 20.91 33.40 -12.30
N TYR A 153 22.07 32.72 -12.22
CA TYR A 153 22.15 31.28 -12.32
C TYR A 153 21.36 30.57 -11.22
N ALA A 154 21.56 30.94 -9.95
CA ALA A 154 20.86 30.33 -8.82
C ALA A 154 19.35 30.61 -8.84
N GLN A 155 18.94 31.81 -9.28
CA GLN A 155 17.52 32.14 -9.48
C GLN A 155 16.89 31.30 -10.60
N SER A 156 17.59 31.14 -11.73
CA SER A 156 17.11 30.33 -12.85
C SER A 156 17.03 28.84 -12.50
N GLU A 157 18.01 28.32 -11.76
CA GLU A 157 17.99 26.93 -11.29
C GLU A 157 16.80 26.71 -10.34
N LEU A 158 16.59 27.62 -9.37
CA LEU A 158 15.43 27.56 -8.47
C LEU A 158 14.12 27.53 -9.26
N ASP A 159 13.94 28.47 -10.20
CA ASP A 159 12.72 28.55 -10.98
C ASP A 159 12.51 27.30 -11.84
N SER A 160 13.56 26.74 -12.44
CA SER A 160 13.48 25.47 -13.18
C SER A 160 12.95 24.33 -12.30
N ARG A 161 13.48 24.18 -11.07
CA ARG A 161 13.02 23.15 -10.13
C ARG A 161 11.57 23.35 -9.69
N ILE A 162 11.16 24.60 -9.48
CA ILE A 162 9.76 24.93 -9.16
C ILE A 162 8.85 24.57 -10.34
N TYR A 163 9.26 24.86 -11.58
CA TYR A 163 8.51 24.47 -12.77
C TYR A 163 8.37 22.96 -12.91
N GLU A 164 9.41 22.18 -12.59
CA GLU A 164 9.32 20.71 -12.56
C GLU A 164 8.28 20.22 -11.54
N ILE A 165 8.30 20.77 -10.32
CA ILE A 165 7.31 20.46 -9.28
C ILE A 165 5.89 20.83 -9.75
N ALA A 166 5.71 22.02 -10.32
CA ALA A 166 4.43 22.49 -10.84
C ALA A 166 3.93 21.62 -12.00
N GLY A 167 4.83 21.19 -12.90
CA GLY A 167 4.50 20.27 -14.00
C GLY A 167 3.97 18.93 -13.49
N ARG A 168 4.62 18.35 -12.47
CA ARG A 168 4.13 17.11 -11.83
C ARG A 168 2.79 17.28 -11.14
N LEU A 169 2.54 18.42 -10.49
CA LEU A 169 1.23 18.74 -9.92
C LEU A 169 0.16 18.86 -11.02
N SER A 170 0.52 19.44 -12.16
CA SER A 170 -0.35 19.56 -13.33
C SER A 170 -0.72 18.18 -13.91
N ASP A 171 0.23 17.25 -14.00
CA ASP A 171 -0.05 15.85 -14.40
C ASP A 171 -1.09 15.19 -13.49
N MET A 172 -1.14 15.59 -12.21
CA MET A 172 -2.10 15.10 -11.21
C MET A 172 -3.41 15.93 -11.15
N GLY A 173 -3.55 16.93 -12.01
CA GLY A 173 -4.73 17.78 -12.15
C GLY A 173 -4.77 18.98 -11.21
N PHE A 174 -3.63 19.44 -10.70
CA PHE A 174 -3.52 20.64 -9.88
C PHE A 174 -2.79 21.77 -10.61
N SER A 175 -3.28 22.99 -10.50
CA SER A 175 -2.52 24.18 -10.87
C SER A 175 -1.65 24.62 -9.70
N ALA A 176 -0.39 24.95 -9.93
CA ALA A 176 0.54 25.35 -8.89
C ALA A 176 1.56 26.36 -9.43
N ASP A 177 1.99 27.29 -8.57
CA ASP A 177 3.05 28.24 -8.87
C ASP A 177 3.72 28.69 -7.56
N ARG A 178 4.83 29.42 -7.67
CA ARG A 178 5.49 30.05 -6.53
C ARG A 178 4.53 31.02 -5.84
N TYR A 179 4.47 30.98 -4.51
CA TYR A 179 3.45 31.67 -3.73
C TYR A 179 3.33 33.18 -4.02
N ASP A 180 4.42 33.86 -4.37
CA ASP A 180 4.47 35.29 -4.70
C ASP A 180 3.90 35.63 -6.09
N ARG A 181 3.70 34.62 -6.95
CA ARG A 181 3.13 34.77 -8.31
C ARG A 181 1.63 34.48 -8.35
N ILE A 182 1.06 33.97 -7.26
CA ILE A 182 -0.34 33.56 -7.19
C ILE A 182 -1.24 34.75 -6.87
N THR A 183 -2.24 34.98 -7.73
CA THR A 183 -3.33 35.95 -7.48
C THR A 183 -4.56 35.31 -6.85
N ASP A 184 -4.84 34.05 -7.20
CA ASP A 184 -5.99 33.29 -6.71
C ASP A 184 -5.55 31.96 -6.08
N PHE A 185 -5.44 31.96 -4.75
CA PHE A 185 -5.10 30.82 -3.91
C PHE A 185 -6.21 29.76 -3.83
N THR A 186 -7.41 30.01 -4.37
CA THR A 186 -8.46 28.99 -4.45
C THR A 186 -8.29 28.04 -5.63
N LYS A 187 -7.53 28.46 -6.65
CA LYS A 187 -7.28 27.70 -7.88
C LYS A 187 -5.87 27.17 -7.97
N ASN A 188 -4.92 27.81 -7.30
CA ASN A 188 -3.51 27.47 -7.38
C ASN A 188 -2.96 27.02 -6.03
N ILE A 189 -2.24 25.91 -6.05
CA ILE A 189 -1.44 25.44 -4.93
C ILE A 189 -0.19 26.31 -4.83
N ALA A 190 0.04 26.85 -3.64
CA ALA A 190 1.23 27.65 -3.35
C ALA A 190 2.46 26.76 -3.14
N ILE A 191 3.49 26.99 -3.95
CA ILE A 191 4.83 26.45 -3.75
C ILE A 191 5.66 27.51 -3.01
N VAL A 192 6.07 27.19 -1.79
CA VAL A 192 6.88 28.06 -0.92
C VAL A 192 8.30 27.49 -0.83
N PRO A 193 9.31 28.18 -1.37
CA PRO A 193 10.70 27.75 -1.24
C PRO A 193 11.20 27.98 0.19
N VAL A 194 11.83 26.96 0.77
CA VAL A 194 12.24 26.94 2.18
C VAL A 194 13.60 26.27 2.34
N SER A 195 14.37 26.71 3.32
CA SER A 195 15.42 25.90 3.93
C SER A 195 15.08 25.63 5.38
N ALA A 196 14.69 24.39 5.69
CA ALA A 196 14.49 23.94 7.06
C ALA A 196 15.78 24.06 7.90
N LYS A 197 16.94 23.97 7.25
CA LYS A 197 18.25 24.07 7.91
C LYS A 197 18.57 25.50 8.33
N THR A 198 18.42 26.46 7.42
CA THR A 198 18.79 27.87 7.69
C THR A 198 17.65 28.68 8.28
N GLY A 199 16.39 28.23 8.11
CA GLY A 199 15.17 28.93 8.50
C GLY A 199 14.61 29.87 7.43
N GLU A 200 15.31 30.01 6.30
CA GLU A 200 14.87 30.81 5.16
C GLU A 200 13.52 30.30 4.63
N GLY A 201 12.59 31.22 4.33
CA GLY A 201 11.26 30.89 3.80
C GLY A 201 10.25 30.30 4.80
N ILE A 202 10.66 29.94 6.02
CA ILE A 202 9.72 29.51 7.08
C ILE A 202 8.71 30.60 7.44
N PRO A 203 9.12 31.88 7.59
CA PRO A 203 8.18 32.98 7.80
C PRO A 203 7.12 33.04 6.69
N ASP A 204 7.52 32.83 5.44
CA ASP A 204 6.64 32.87 4.26
C ASP A 204 5.64 31.70 4.29
N LEU A 205 6.12 30.49 4.59
CA LEU A 205 5.31 29.28 4.70
C LEU A 205 4.23 29.42 5.77
N LEU A 206 4.60 29.87 6.98
CA LEU A 206 3.66 30.10 8.08
C LEU A 206 2.64 31.18 7.71
N SER A 207 3.07 32.21 6.99
CA SER A 207 2.18 33.30 6.57
C SER A 207 1.12 32.84 5.58
N VAL A 208 1.51 32.03 4.58
CA VAL A 208 0.57 31.43 3.64
C VAL A 208 -0.42 30.51 4.37
N LEU A 209 0.05 29.63 5.26
CA LEU A 209 -0.82 28.71 6.01
C LEU A 209 -1.88 29.44 6.83
N VAL A 210 -1.46 30.45 7.60
CA VAL A 210 -2.36 31.24 8.43
C VAL A 210 -3.33 32.05 7.58
N GLY A 211 -2.87 32.61 6.46
CA GLY A 211 -3.71 33.28 5.48
C GLY A 211 -4.80 32.36 4.93
N LEU A 212 -4.44 31.13 4.54
CA LEU A 212 -5.39 30.13 4.03
C LEU A 212 -6.41 29.73 5.11
N ALA A 213 -5.96 29.43 6.33
CA ALA A 213 -6.82 29.04 7.44
C ALA A 213 -7.87 30.12 7.75
N GLN A 214 -7.43 31.36 7.89
CA GLN A 214 -8.30 32.47 8.30
C GLN A 214 -9.25 32.93 7.20
N ARG A 215 -8.86 32.77 5.93
CA ARG A 215 -9.67 33.22 4.81
C ARG A 215 -10.70 32.17 4.38
N PHE A 216 -10.33 30.89 4.43
CA PHE A 216 -11.13 29.82 3.82
C PHE A 216 -11.70 28.81 4.82
N LEU A 217 -11.14 28.70 6.03
CA LEU A 217 -11.51 27.64 6.98
C LEU A 217 -12.21 28.14 8.24
N SER A 218 -12.42 29.46 8.42
CA SER A 218 -13.00 30.00 9.66
C SER A 218 -14.31 29.34 10.10
N ALA A 219 -15.20 29.00 9.16
CA ALA A 219 -16.46 28.33 9.48
C ALA A 219 -16.26 26.88 9.99
N GLN A 220 -15.25 26.17 9.49
CA GLN A 220 -14.93 24.79 9.89
C GLN A 220 -14.17 24.75 11.23
N LEU A 221 -13.59 25.87 11.63
CA LEU A 221 -12.82 26.02 12.87
C LEU A 221 -13.66 26.54 14.03
N GLU A 222 -14.96 26.84 13.85
CA GLU A 222 -15.81 27.27 14.97
C GLU A 222 -15.97 26.13 15.99
N VAL A 223 -15.86 26.48 17.27
CA VAL A 223 -16.06 25.55 18.39
C VAL A 223 -17.17 26.05 19.29
N SER A 224 -18.07 25.15 19.68
CA SER A 224 -19.13 25.41 20.64
C SER A 224 -18.89 24.61 21.93
N GLU A 225 -19.18 25.22 23.07
CA GLU A 225 -19.12 24.53 24.37
C GLU A 225 -20.20 23.43 24.51
N ASN A 226 -21.25 23.50 23.68
CA ASN A 226 -22.31 22.49 23.63
C ASN A 226 -21.96 21.31 22.72
N ASP A 227 -20.82 21.37 22.01
CA ASP A 227 -20.41 20.25 21.17
C ASP A 227 -19.99 19.07 22.03
N VAL A 228 -20.49 17.88 21.65
CA VAL A 228 -20.01 16.63 22.23
C VAL A 228 -18.54 16.48 21.89
N CYS A 229 -17.71 16.31 22.91
CA CYS A 229 -16.27 16.23 22.73
C CYS A 229 -15.88 14.93 22.03
N GLU A 230 -15.09 15.08 20.97
CA GLU A 230 -14.60 14.00 20.14
C GLU A 230 -13.10 14.17 19.87
N GLY A 231 -12.40 13.05 19.76
CA GLY A 231 -11.00 13.00 19.39
C GLY A 231 -10.63 11.68 18.74
N THR A 232 -9.39 11.58 18.28
CA THR A 232 -8.81 10.35 17.75
C THR A 232 -7.62 9.92 18.58
N ILE A 233 -7.53 8.62 18.86
CA ILE A 233 -6.38 8.02 19.52
C ILE A 233 -5.24 7.93 18.51
N LEU A 234 -4.14 8.62 18.78
CA LEU A 234 -2.92 8.53 17.97
C LEU A 234 -2.11 7.29 18.38
N GLU A 235 -1.83 7.16 19.68
CA GLU A 235 -0.98 6.11 20.21
C GLU A 235 -1.45 5.65 21.58
N VAL A 236 -1.13 4.39 21.89
CA VAL A 236 -1.35 3.75 23.20
C VAL A 236 0.03 3.36 23.74
N LYS A 237 0.38 3.83 24.94
CA LYS A 237 1.69 3.54 25.53
C LYS A 237 1.68 3.55 27.05
N GLU A 238 2.74 3.03 27.64
CA GLU A 238 2.95 3.09 29.09
C GLU A 238 3.66 4.39 29.50
N ALA A 239 3.18 4.99 30.59
CA ALA A 239 3.72 6.19 31.22
C ALA A 239 4.09 5.91 32.68
N LYS A 240 5.21 6.46 33.15
CA LYS A 240 5.75 6.14 34.47
C LYS A 240 4.85 6.73 35.55
N GLY A 241 4.32 5.88 36.42
CA GLY A 241 3.42 6.30 37.51
C GLY A 241 1.97 6.57 37.07
N LEU A 242 1.66 6.48 35.78
CA LEU A 242 0.30 6.65 35.24
C LEU A 242 -0.28 5.38 34.60
N GLY A 243 0.56 4.36 34.38
CA GLY A 243 0.18 3.13 33.69
C GLY A 243 -0.05 3.37 32.20
N THR A 244 -0.97 2.64 31.60
CA THR A 244 -1.33 2.84 30.18
C THR A 244 -2.06 4.16 29.97
N VAL A 245 -1.57 4.94 29.02
CA VAL A 245 -2.09 6.26 28.62
C VAL A 245 -2.39 6.29 27.13
N LEU A 246 -3.27 7.21 26.75
CA LEU A 246 -3.60 7.48 25.35
C LEU A 246 -3.05 8.85 24.96
N ASP A 247 -2.32 8.90 23.85
CA ASP A 247 -2.02 10.16 23.17
C ASP A 247 -3.13 10.42 22.15
N VAL A 248 -3.80 11.56 22.26
CA VAL A 248 -5.08 11.86 21.60
C VAL A 248 -5.05 13.25 20.99
N ILE A 249 -5.63 13.41 19.79
CA ILE A 249 -6.01 14.72 19.29
C ILE A 249 -7.50 14.94 19.52
N ILE A 250 -7.82 15.95 20.31
CA ILE A 250 -9.19 16.46 20.44
C ILE A 250 -9.42 17.45 19.31
N TYR A 251 -10.41 17.20 18.44
CA TYR A 251 -10.71 18.05 17.28
C TYR A 251 -12.08 18.73 17.36
N LYS A 252 -12.91 18.36 18.34
CA LYS A 252 -14.24 18.94 18.56
C LYS A 252 -14.61 18.92 20.05
N GLY A 253 -15.31 19.95 20.50
CA GLY A 253 -15.79 20.10 21.87
C GLY A 253 -14.68 20.31 22.92
N ILE A 254 -15.05 20.10 24.18
CA ILE A 254 -14.18 20.34 25.34
C ILE A 254 -14.10 19.07 26.20
N LEU A 255 -12.88 18.59 26.44
CA LEU A 255 -12.62 17.48 27.35
C LEU A 255 -12.28 18.02 28.73
N ARG A 256 -12.89 17.44 29.78
CA ARG A 256 -12.63 17.80 31.17
C ARG A 256 -12.21 16.59 31.99
N THR A 257 -11.36 16.82 32.99
CA THR A 257 -11.02 15.79 33.98
C THR A 257 -12.28 15.33 34.69
N GLY A 258 -12.43 14.03 34.84
CA GLY A 258 -13.63 13.41 35.38
C GLY A 258 -14.74 13.17 34.37
N ASN A 259 -14.60 13.58 33.09
CA ASN A 259 -15.52 13.14 32.05
C ASN A 259 -15.45 11.62 31.86
N THR A 260 -16.62 11.04 31.57
CA THR A 260 -16.73 9.66 31.14
C THR A 260 -16.51 9.61 29.64
N ILE A 261 -15.59 8.76 29.20
CA ILE A 261 -15.20 8.58 27.79
C ILE A 261 -15.51 7.16 27.33
N LEU A 262 -15.89 7.05 26.07
CA LEU A 262 -15.99 5.80 25.34
C LEU A 262 -14.70 5.59 24.55
N VAL A 263 -14.11 4.40 24.68
CA VAL A 263 -12.85 4.01 24.02
C VAL A 263 -13.03 2.66 23.38
N CYS A 264 -12.61 2.52 22.13
CA CYS A 264 -12.59 1.24 21.45
C CYS A 264 -11.38 0.42 21.87
N THR A 265 -11.61 -0.83 22.25
CA THR A 265 -10.57 -1.81 22.59
C THR A 265 -10.71 -3.08 21.75
N LYS A 266 -9.70 -3.95 21.76
CA LYS A 266 -9.76 -5.27 21.11
C LYS A 266 -10.95 -6.13 21.57
N ASN A 267 -11.46 -5.89 22.78
CA ASN A 267 -12.57 -6.63 23.39
C ASN A 267 -13.92 -5.89 23.30
N GLY A 268 -14.00 -4.83 22.49
CA GLY A 268 -15.19 -3.99 22.32
C GLY A 268 -15.04 -2.60 22.93
N VAL A 269 -16.16 -1.86 22.99
CA VAL A 269 -16.17 -0.47 23.48
C VAL A 269 -16.33 -0.46 24.99
N ILE A 270 -15.34 0.14 25.67
CA ILE A 270 -15.37 0.34 27.11
C ILE A 270 -15.81 1.76 27.45
N THR A 271 -16.25 1.92 28.70
CA THR A 271 -16.57 3.22 29.28
C THR A 271 -15.65 3.43 30.48
N THR A 272 -14.88 4.51 30.50
CA THR A 272 -13.92 4.80 31.56
C THR A 272 -13.91 6.29 31.90
N LYS A 273 -13.39 6.65 33.07
CA LYS A 273 -13.38 8.04 33.55
C LYS A 273 -11.98 8.64 33.40
N VAL A 274 -11.90 9.83 32.83
CA VAL A 274 -10.65 10.58 32.69
C VAL A 274 -10.13 10.95 34.07
N ARG A 275 -8.95 10.44 34.44
CA ARG A 275 -8.28 10.72 35.72
C ARG A 275 -7.41 11.95 35.66
N ALA A 276 -6.67 12.11 34.57
CA ALA A 276 -5.81 13.24 34.33
C ALA A 276 -5.72 13.56 32.83
N ILE A 277 -5.66 14.86 32.53
CA ILE A 277 -5.34 15.38 31.21
C ILE A 277 -3.97 16.06 31.31
N LEU A 278 -3.04 15.60 30.50
CA LEU A 278 -1.69 16.14 30.41
C LEU A 278 -1.56 16.84 29.06
N ARG A 279 -1.26 18.14 29.08
CA ARG A 279 -1.03 18.93 27.88
C ARG A 279 0.46 19.27 27.78
N PRO A 280 1.12 19.06 26.63
CA PRO A 280 2.48 19.55 26.41
C PRO A 280 2.55 21.07 26.69
N LYS A 281 3.69 21.54 27.20
CA LYS A 281 3.97 22.98 27.23
C LYS A 281 4.08 23.49 25.78
N PRO A 282 3.84 24.79 25.53
CA PRO A 282 3.98 25.35 24.18
C PRO A 282 5.34 25.00 23.56
N LEU A 283 5.36 24.67 22.27
CA LEU A 283 6.55 24.24 21.50
C LEU A 283 7.11 22.85 21.87
N ASP A 284 6.71 22.27 23.00
CA ASP A 284 6.98 20.87 23.32
C ASP A 284 5.98 19.95 22.60
N GLU A 285 6.37 18.69 22.44
CA GLU A 285 5.61 17.71 21.68
C GLU A 285 4.95 16.66 22.57
N ILE A 286 3.88 16.03 22.10
CA ILE A 286 3.23 14.92 22.80
C ILE A 286 4.17 13.72 23.07
N ARG A 287 5.29 13.62 22.36
CA ARG A 287 6.31 12.57 22.55
C ARG A 287 7.36 12.90 23.59
N ASP A 288 7.44 14.16 24.02
CA ASP A 288 8.42 14.58 25.01
C ASP A 288 8.23 13.85 26.36
N PRO A 289 9.25 13.83 27.23
CA PRO A 289 9.11 13.25 28.55
C PRO A 289 8.10 13.99 29.43
N GLU A 290 7.59 13.31 30.46
CA GLU A 290 6.44 13.78 31.26
C GLU A 290 6.66 15.13 31.97
N ASP A 291 7.90 15.53 32.25
CA ASP A 291 8.25 16.82 32.89
C ASP A 291 7.98 18.03 31.98
N LYS A 292 7.82 17.80 30.67
CA LYS A 292 7.38 18.81 29.70
C LYS A 292 5.86 18.89 29.57
N PHE A 293 5.12 18.12 30.35
CA PHE A 293 3.67 18.22 30.42
C PHE A 293 3.24 19.09 31.61
N ARG A 294 2.08 19.71 31.45
CA ARG A 294 1.31 20.31 32.54
C ARG A 294 -0.02 19.58 32.66
N GLN A 295 -0.41 19.28 33.88
CA GLN A 295 -1.76 18.78 34.13
C GLN A 295 -2.75 19.94 34.00
N VAL A 296 -3.85 19.70 33.27
CA VAL A 296 -4.91 20.69 33.05
C VAL A 296 -6.26 20.11 33.47
N LYS A 297 -7.18 20.99 33.90
CA LYS A 297 -8.54 20.58 34.28
C LYS A 297 -9.41 20.30 33.06
N ASP A 298 -9.22 21.07 32.01
CA ASP A 298 -9.96 21.00 30.77
C ASP A 298 -9.10 21.40 29.58
N VAL A 299 -9.55 21.02 28.38
CA VAL A 299 -8.92 21.35 27.11
C VAL A 299 -9.98 21.47 26.02
N SER A 300 -9.92 22.58 25.28
CA SER A 300 -10.77 22.84 24.11
C SER A 300 -10.06 22.37 22.84
N ALA A 301 -10.84 21.89 21.87
CA ALA A 301 -10.33 21.60 20.53
C ALA A 301 -9.67 22.83 19.87
N ALA A 302 -8.67 22.69 19.02
CA ALA A 302 -7.91 21.48 18.70
C ALA A 302 -6.72 21.36 19.64
N ALA A 303 -6.47 20.19 20.23
CA ALA A 303 -5.33 19.98 21.12
C ALA A 303 -4.78 18.57 21.07
N GLY A 304 -3.45 18.46 21.09
CA GLY A 304 -2.74 17.21 21.32
C GLY A 304 -2.52 17.02 22.81
N ILE A 305 -3.10 15.97 23.38
CA ILE A 305 -3.09 15.71 24.82
C ILE A 305 -2.79 14.25 25.12
N ARG A 306 -2.29 14.01 26.33
CA ARG A 306 -2.20 12.68 26.91
C ARG A 306 -3.30 12.50 27.96
N ILE A 307 -4.03 11.40 27.86
CA ILE A 307 -5.13 11.02 28.75
C ILE A 307 -4.70 9.82 29.59
N SER A 308 -4.90 9.92 30.90
CA SER A 308 -4.83 8.78 31.82
C SER A 308 -6.24 8.38 32.27
N ALA A 309 -6.54 7.09 32.18
CA ALA A 309 -7.81 6.47 32.59
C ALA A 309 -7.56 4.97 32.91
N GLN A 310 -8.59 4.26 33.39
CA GLN A 310 -8.48 2.81 33.66
C GLN A 310 -8.76 1.99 32.40
N ASN A 311 -8.15 0.79 32.35
CA ASN A 311 -8.40 -0.28 31.38
C ASN A 311 -8.13 0.14 29.92
N LEU A 312 -7.04 0.87 29.69
CA LEU A 312 -6.67 1.37 28.36
C LEU A 312 -5.70 0.45 27.59
N ASP A 313 -5.30 -0.68 28.20
CA ASP A 313 -4.24 -1.58 27.70
C ASP A 313 -4.53 -2.13 26.30
N ASP A 314 -5.80 -2.40 26.01
CA ASP A 314 -6.25 -2.95 24.73
C ASP A 314 -6.86 -1.89 23.80
N ALA A 315 -6.68 -0.60 24.08
CA ALA A 315 -7.18 0.47 23.23
C ALA A 315 -6.57 0.40 21.81
N ILE A 316 -7.35 0.83 20.81
CA ILE A 316 -6.95 0.72 19.40
C ILE A 316 -6.60 2.10 18.84
N ALA A 317 -5.38 2.26 18.34
CA ALA A 317 -4.95 3.47 17.63
C ALA A 317 -5.76 3.69 16.34
N GLY A 318 -6.07 4.95 16.04
CA GLY A 318 -6.92 5.35 14.92
C GLY A 318 -8.42 5.19 15.16
N THR A 319 -8.84 4.84 16.38
CA THR A 319 -10.26 4.85 16.76
C THR A 319 -10.66 6.16 17.42
N ILE A 320 -11.96 6.43 17.40
CA ILE A 320 -12.53 7.64 18.00
C ILE A 320 -12.63 7.46 19.52
N ILE A 321 -12.31 8.52 20.24
CA ILE A 321 -12.70 8.72 21.63
C ILE A 321 -13.83 9.75 21.69
N ARG A 322 -14.86 9.46 22.48
CA ARG A 322 -16.02 10.35 22.64
C ARG A 322 -16.40 10.51 24.10
N VAL A 323 -16.74 11.73 24.50
CA VAL A 323 -17.29 11.99 25.84
C VAL A 323 -18.76 11.59 25.88
N LEU A 324 -19.13 10.84 26.92
CA LEU A 324 -20.51 10.57 27.29
C LEU A 324 -21.05 11.74 28.10
N ASP A 325 -21.86 12.56 27.46
CA ASP A 325 -22.50 13.74 28.06
C ASP A 325 -23.77 13.38 28.84
N ARG A 326 -24.59 12.48 28.29
CA ARG A 326 -25.85 12.00 28.86
C ARG A 326 -25.95 10.48 28.74
N GLN A 327 -26.48 9.84 29.78
CA GLN A 327 -26.56 8.38 29.83
C GLN A 327 -27.45 7.77 28.74
N GLU A 328 -28.48 8.51 28.31
CA GLU A 328 -29.40 8.13 27.23
C GLU A 328 -28.68 7.96 25.87
N ASN A 329 -27.54 8.65 25.68
CA ASN A 329 -26.76 8.57 24.44
C ASN A 329 -25.80 7.38 24.40
N LEU A 330 -25.70 6.59 25.47
CA LEU A 330 -24.65 5.57 25.62
C LEU A 330 -24.66 4.56 24.48
N ASP A 331 -25.83 4.00 24.16
CA ASP A 331 -25.92 2.92 23.15
C ASP A 331 -25.65 3.45 21.74
N ALA A 332 -26.13 4.65 21.42
CA ALA A 332 -25.82 5.33 20.17
C ALA A 332 -24.32 5.59 20.03
N TYR A 333 -23.69 6.17 21.06
CA TYR A 333 -22.26 6.49 21.03
C TYR A 333 -21.37 5.26 21.05
N LYS A 334 -21.77 4.19 21.76
CA LYS A 334 -21.06 2.90 21.69
C LYS A 334 -21.07 2.35 20.28
N LYS A 335 -22.21 2.40 19.60
CA LYS A 335 -22.32 1.96 18.21
C LYS A 335 -21.40 2.77 17.29
N GLU A 336 -21.42 4.09 17.40
CA GLU A 336 -20.55 4.97 16.60
C GLU A 336 -19.05 4.72 16.87
N VAL A 337 -18.65 4.55 18.14
CA VAL A 337 -17.25 4.24 18.51
C VAL A 337 -16.86 2.82 18.06
N GLN A 338 -17.79 1.86 18.04
CA GLN A 338 -17.52 0.51 17.55
C GLN A 338 -17.45 0.45 16.03
N GLU A 339 -18.37 1.12 15.34
CA GLU A 339 -18.31 1.34 13.89
C GLU A 339 -17.03 2.07 13.52
N SER A 340 -16.52 2.91 14.44
CA SER A 340 -15.19 3.45 14.29
C SER A 340 -14.22 2.32 14.03
N MET A 341 -14.09 1.20 14.76
CA MET A 341 -13.11 0.13 14.47
C MET A 341 -13.11 -0.44 13.03
N ILE A 342 -14.23 -0.42 12.31
CA ILE A 342 -14.37 -1.05 10.99
C ILE A 342 -13.61 -0.22 9.92
N PRO A 343 -12.70 -0.82 9.14
CA PRO A 343 -11.98 -0.09 8.10
C PRO A 343 -12.93 0.27 6.95
N THR A 344 -12.86 1.51 6.48
CA THR A 344 -13.65 1.98 5.32
C THR A 344 -12.98 1.58 4.01
N ILE A 345 -13.10 0.29 3.66
CA ILE A 345 -12.54 -0.29 2.42
C ILE A 345 -13.65 -0.94 1.59
N GLU A 346 -13.48 -0.90 0.26
CA GLU A 346 -14.37 -1.62 -0.64
C GLU A 346 -14.02 -3.11 -0.61
N LEU A 347 -15.03 -3.93 -0.34
CA LEU A 347 -14.88 -5.37 -0.23
C LEU A 347 -15.51 -6.06 -1.43
N ALA A 348 -14.87 -7.13 -1.88
CA ALA A 348 -15.35 -8.04 -2.90
C ALA A 348 -15.60 -9.43 -2.29
N ASP A 349 -16.47 -10.22 -2.93
CA ASP A 349 -16.73 -11.61 -2.50
C ASP A 349 -15.46 -12.48 -2.54
N GLU A 350 -14.55 -12.16 -3.46
CA GLU A 350 -13.27 -12.83 -3.63
C GLU A 350 -12.16 -11.79 -3.81
N GLY A 351 -11.02 -12.02 -3.15
CA GLY A 351 -9.91 -11.06 -3.12
C GLY A 351 -8.86 -11.39 -2.08
N VAL A 352 -7.86 -10.51 -1.98
CA VAL A 352 -6.76 -10.63 -1.02
C VAL A 352 -7.25 -10.32 0.40
N ILE A 353 -6.54 -10.85 1.40
CA ILE A 353 -6.78 -10.53 2.82
C ILE A 353 -5.72 -9.54 3.30
N LEU A 354 -6.15 -8.45 3.95
CA LEU A 354 -5.27 -7.42 4.50
C LEU A 354 -5.16 -7.56 6.02
N LYS A 355 -3.94 -7.51 6.55
CA LYS A 355 -3.68 -7.42 8.00
C LYS A 355 -2.78 -6.24 8.30
N ALA A 356 -3.12 -5.43 9.30
CA ALA A 356 -2.26 -4.33 9.75
C ALA A 356 -2.35 -4.05 11.25
N ASP A 357 -1.51 -3.15 11.74
CA ASP A 357 -1.36 -2.80 13.15
C ASP A 357 -2.39 -1.78 13.65
N ALA A 358 -2.86 -0.91 12.76
CA ALA A 358 -3.86 0.12 13.03
C ALA A 358 -4.88 0.17 11.88
N VAL A 359 -6.04 0.77 12.13
CA VAL A 359 -7.05 0.80 11.07
C VAL A 359 -6.66 1.69 9.90
N GLY A 360 -6.04 2.84 10.16
CA GLY A 360 -5.57 3.69 9.06
C GLY A 360 -4.61 2.99 8.12
N SER A 361 -3.78 2.10 8.64
CA SER A 361 -2.89 1.25 7.85
C SER A 361 -3.66 0.32 6.92
N ILE A 362 -4.77 -0.29 7.39
CA ILE A 362 -5.65 -1.14 6.58
C ILE A 362 -6.34 -0.32 5.49
N GLU A 363 -6.84 0.86 5.82
CA GLU A 363 -7.54 1.75 4.88
C GLU A 363 -6.61 2.30 3.81
N ALA A 364 -5.36 2.61 4.18
CA ALA A 364 -4.31 2.98 3.25
C ALA A 364 -4.01 1.84 2.27
N LEU A 365 -3.69 0.66 2.80
CA LEU A 365 -3.39 -0.51 1.98
C LEU A 365 -4.58 -0.91 1.09
N GLY A 366 -5.80 -0.91 1.62
CA GLY A 366 -7.01 -1.23 0.87
C GLY A 366 -7.32 -0.22 -0.24
N PHE A 367 -7.01 1.06 -0.02
CA PHE A 367 -7.13 2.06 -1.07
C PHE A 367 -6.12 1.83 -2.20
N GLU A 368 -4.85 1.60 -1.86
CA GLU A 368 -3.83 1.35 -2.89
C GLU A 368 -4.10 0.04 -3.65
N CYS A 369 -4.60 -1.00 -2.97
CA CYS A 369 -5.12 -2.19 -3.63
C CYS A 369 -6.21 -1.83 -4.65
N LYS A 370 -7.17 -0.98 -4.28
CA LYS A 370 -8.22 -0.52 -5.22
C LYS A 370 -7.65 0.24 -6.41
N VAL A 371 -6.68 1.14 -6.21
CA VAL A 371 -6.00 1.87 -7.30
C VAL A 371 -5.29 0.90 -8.25
N ALA A 372 -4.66 -0.13 -7.69
CA ALA A 372 -4.01 -1.20 -8.44
C ALA A 372 -5.00 -2.24 -9.01
N ASN A 373 -6.32 -2.04 -8.86
CA ASN A 373 -7.37 -3.00 -9.26
C ASN A 373 -7.21 -4.40 -8.63
N ILE A 374 -6.73 -4.46 -7.38
CA ILE A 374 -6.59 -5.66 -6.58
C ILE A 374 -7.83 -5.76 -5.67
N PRO A 375 -8.73 -6.75 -5.89
CA PRO A 375 -9.91 -6.93 -5.04
C PRO A 375 -9.52 -7.32 -3.62
N VAL A 376 -10.17 -6.73 -2.64
CA VAL A 376 -9.95 -7.03 -1.21
C VAL A 376 -11.16 -7.79 -0.69
N LYS A 377 -10.94 -8.98 -0.12
CA LYS A 377 -11.99 -9.77 0.50
C LYS A 377 -12.27 -9.32 1.93
N LYS A 378 -11.20 -9.00 2.66
CA LYS A 378 -11.26 -8.70 4.08
C LYS A 378 -10.06 -7.86 4.52
N GLY A 379 -10.27 -6.96 5.48
CA GLY A 379 -9.20 -6.22 6.13
C GLY A 379 -9.40 -6.19 7.64
N GLU A 380 -8.41 -6.64 8.41
CA GLU A 380 -8.51 -6.76 9.87
C GLU A 380 -7.23 -6.31 10.58
N ILE A 381 -7.41 -5.81 11.81
CA ILE A 381 -6.28 -5.40 12.67
C ILE A 381 -5.69 -6.65 13.34
N GLY A 382 -4.37 -6.65 13.49
CA GLY A 382 -3.63 -7.64 14.25
C GLY A 382 -2.71 -8.50 13.41
N HIS A 383 -1.99 -9.38 14.09
CA HIS A 383 -1.06 -10.31 13.46
C HIS A 383 -1.76 -11.30 12.53
N VAL A 384 -1.02 -11.80 11.54
CA VAL A 384 -1.54 -12.84 10.64
C VAL A 384 -1.70 -14.14 11.42
N SER A 385 -2.94 -14.62 11.48
CA SER A 385 -3.37 -15.82 12.20
C SER A 385 -3.61 -16.99 11.26
N LYS A 386 -3.76 -18.19 11.84
CA LYS A 386 -4.15 -19.40 11.10
C LYS A 386 -5.49 -19.22 10.37
N HIS A 387 -6.45 -18.52 10.98
CA HIS A 387 -7.76 -18.26 10.39
C HIS A 387 -7.64 -17.45 9.09
N ASP A 388 -6.80 -16.41 9.09
CA ASP A 388 -6.58 -15.57 7.90
C ASP A 388 -6.04 -16.40 6.74
N VAL A 389 -5.11 -17.31 7.01
CA VAL A 389 -4.51 -18.19 6.01
C VAL A 389 -5.51 -19.20 5.45
N MET A 390 -6.34 -19.81 6.31
CA MET A 390 -7.40 -20.71 5.85
C MET A 390 -8.40 -19.99 4.96
N GLU A 391 -8.77 -18.76 5.33
CA GLU A 391 -9.71 -17.94 4.57
C GLU A 391 -9.13 -17.53 3.20
N ALA A 392 -7.85 -17.15 3.13
CA ALA A 392 -7.16 -16.88 1.86
C ALA A 392 -7.03 -18.14 1.00
N GLY A 393 -6.74 -19.29 1.61
CA GLY A 393 -6.63 -20.58 0.92
C GLY A 393 -7.94 -21.07 0.30
N SER A 394 -9.08 -20.62 0.85
CA SER A 394 -10.41 -20.94 0.32
C SER A 394 -10.77 -20.21 -0.98
N ASN A 395 -9.99 -19.21 -1.38
CA ASN A 395 -10.21 -18.50 -2.65
C ASN A 395 -10.03 -19.45 -3.85
N LYS A 396 -10.92 -19.34 -4.83
CA LYS A 396 -10.91 -20.14 -6.07
C LYS A 396 -9.84 -19.64 -7.02
N ASN A 397 -9.69 -18.33 -7.14
CA ASN A 397 -8.68 -17.69 -7.94
C ASN A 397 -7.29 -17.84 -7.28
N PRO A 398 -6.32 -18.50 -7.95
CA PRO A 398 -4.97 -18.68 -7.41
C PRO A 398 -4.28 -17.36 -7.06
N PHE A 399 -4.55 -16.29 -7.81
CA PHE A 399 -3.93 -14.96 -7.62
C PHE A 399 -4.45 -14.22 -6.38
N TYR A 400 -5.46 -14.76 -5.70
CA TYR A 400 -5.98 -14.23 -4.43
C TYR A 400 -5.65 -15.12 -3.24
N LYS A 401 -4.87 -16.20 -3.42
CA LYS A 401 -4.37 -17.05 -2.32
C LYS A 401 -3.16 -16.41 -1.64
N VAL A 402 -3.37 -15.20 -1.13
CA VAL A 402 -2.33 -14.39 -0.50
C VAL A 402 -2.89 -13.59 0.67
N VAL A 403 -2.05 -13.39 1.69
CA VAL A 403 -2.28 -12.44 2.78
C VAL A 403 -1.27 -11.30 2.65
N LEU A 404 -1.76 -10.06 2.60
CA LEU A 404 -0.96 -8.84 2.58
C LEU A 404 -0.88 -8.27 4.01
N ALA A 405 0.32 -8.27 4.58
CA ALA A 405 0.56 -7.96 5.99
C ALA A 405 1.42 -6.70 6.14
N PHE A 406 0.81 -5.61 6.60
CA PHE A 406 1.49 -4.34 6.79
C PHE A 406 1.84 -4.10 8.25
N ASN A 407 3.14 -3.91 8.54
CA ASN A 407 3.68 -3.65 9.88
C ASN A 407 3.23 -4.64 10.98
N VAL A 408 2.92 -5.88 10.62
CA VAL A 408 2.50 -6.93 11.55
C VAL A 408 3.31 -8.21 11.37
N LYS A 409 3.47 -8.93 12.48
CA LYS A 409 4.09 -10.25 12.48
C LYS A 409 3.11 -11.32 11.99
N THR A 410 3.67 -12.42 11.51
CA THR A 410 2.94 -13.65 11.21
C THR A 410 3.16 -14.65 12.33
N LEU A 411 2.07 -15.18 12.89
CA LEU A 411 2.14 -16.21 13.93
C LEU A 411 2.69 -17.52 13.36
N GLU A 412 3.37 -18.32 14.19
CA GLU A 412 4.06 -19.52 13.71
C GLU A 412 3.10 -20.56 13.13
N GLU A 413 1.96 -20.76 13.78
CA GLU A 413 0.87 -21.62 13.28
C GLU A 413 0.34 -21.16 11.91
N ALA A 414 0.36 -19.86 11.62
CA ALA A 414 -0.06 -19.33 10.34
C ALA A 414 0.95 -19.62 9.23
N LYS A 415 2.26 -19.57 9.54
CA LYS A 415 3.32 -19.94 8.58
C LYS A 415 3.24 -21.42 8.20
N GLU A 416 3.04 -22.29 9.20
CA GLU A 416 2.89 -23.72 8.98
C GLU A 416 1.67 -24.04 8.11
N GLU A 417 0.54 -23.40 8.39
CA GLU A 417 -0.69 -23.60 7.61
C GLU A 417 -0.56 -23.05 6.19
N ALA A 418 0.15 -21.93 6.01
CA ALA A 418 0.38 -21.32 4.70
C ALA A 418 1.18 -22.24 3.78
N ALA A 419 2.20 -22.89 4.33
CA ALA A 419 2.98 -23.90 3.60
C ALA A 419 2.14 -25.13 3.19
N LYS A 420 1.18 -25.55 4.03
CA LYS A 420 0.29 -26.68 3.73
C LYS A 420 -0.74 -26.35 2.65
N LEU A 421 -1.33 -25.15 2.70
CA LEU A 421 -2.41 -24.74 1.81
C LEU A 421 -1.91 -24.06 0.52
N GLY A 422 -0.60 -23.79 0.42
CA GLY A 422 -0.02 -23.06 -0.72
C GLY A 422 -0.43 -21.58 -0.75
N VAL A 423 -0.63 -20.97 0.43
CA VAL A 423 -0.98 -19.55 0.56
C VAL A 423 0.28 -18.73 0.74
N THR A 424 0.42 -17.65 -0.01
CA THR A 424 1.57 -16.75 0.12
C THR A 424 1.30 -15.69 1.18
N ILE A 425 2.30 -15.32 1.96
CA ILE A 425 2.21 -14.21 2.92
C ILE A 425 3.25 -13.18 2.52
N ILE A 426 2.79 -11.97 2.17
CA ILE A 426 3.65 -10.85 1.78
C ILE A 426 3.62 -9.84 2.91
N SER A 427 4.77 -9.56 3.51
CA SER A 427 4.87 -8.63 4.64
C SER A 427 5.92 -7.55 4.41
N ALA A 428 5.55 -6.30 4.72
CA ALA A 428 6.47 -5.18 4.72
C ALA A 428 6.00 -4.07 5.67
N ASN A 429 6.88 -3.10 5.91
CA ASN A 429 6.60 -1.87 6.65
C ASN A 429 6.34 -0.67 5.72
N ILE A 430 6.20 -0.89 4.41
CA ILE A 430 5.94 0.12 3.38
C ILE A 430 4.85 -0.42 2.44
N VAL A 431 3.76 0.33 2.22
CA VAL A 431 2.60 -0.10 1.43
C VAL A 431 2.99 -0.47 -0.02
N TYR A 432 3.70 0.40 -0.74
CA TYR A 432 4.10 0.13 -2.13
C TYR A 432 4.96 -1.12 -2.30
N LYS A 433 5.81 -1.43 -1.32
CA LYS A 433 6.63 -2.64 -1.36
C LYS A 433 5.75 -3.90 -1.32
N ILE A 434 4.67 -3.89 -0.55
CA ILE A 434 3.69 -4.99 -0.52
C ILE A 434 3.05 -5.18 -1.90
N LEU A 435 2.69 -4.08 -2.57
CA LEU A 435 2.06 -4.11 -3.89
C LEU A 435 3.04 -4.56 -4.97
N GLU A 436 4.27 -4.06 -4.94
CA GLU A 436 5.34 -4.47 -5.85
C GLU A 436 5.66 -5.96 -5.68
N ASP A 437 5.79 -6.43 -4.42
CA ASP A 437 6.03 -7.84 -4.12
C ASP A 437 4.82 -8.70 -4.51
N TYR A 438 3.59 -8.19 -4.39
CA TYR A 438 2.38 -8.84 -4.90
C TYR A 438 2.39 -8.96 -6.43
N GLU A 439 2.71 -7.90 -7.17
CA GLU A 439 2.80 -7.93 -8.63
C GLU A 439 3.87 -8.90 -9.13
N LYS A 440 5.04 -8.92 -8.48
CA LYS A 440 6.10 -9.90 -8.75
C LYS A 440 5.61 -11.33 -8.52
N TRP A 441 4.93 -11.55 -7.40
CA TRP A 441 4.37 -12.86 -7.07
C TRP A 441 3.29 -13.30 -8.07
N VAL A 442 2.34 -12.42 -8.44
CA VAL A 442 1.30 -12.72 -9.45
C VAL A 442 1.94 -13.07 -10.80
N SER A 443 2.99 -12.35 -11.19
CA SER A 443 3.72 -12.61 -12.44
C SER A 443 4.40 -13.97 -12.42
N ALA A 444 5.06 -14.33 -11.32
CA ALA A 444 5.68 -15.64 -11.14
C ALA A 444 4.64 -16.77 -11.11
N GLU A 445 3.51 -16.57 -10.43
CA GLU A 445 2.44 -17.55 -10.31
C GLU A 445 1.73 -17.78 -11.66
N ARG A 446 1.55 -16.71 -12.46
CA ARG A 446 1.04 -16.82 -13.82
C ARG A 446 1.93 -17.68 -14.69
N LEU A 447 3.25 -17.47 -14.62
CA LEU A 447 4.22 -18.28 -15.36
C LEU A 447 4.16 -19.75 -14.91
N ARG A 448 4.11 -20.00 -13.60
CA ARG A 448 4.00 -21.37 -13.05
C ARG A 448 2.76 -22.10 -13.56
N ILE A 449 1.60 -21.45 -13.52
CA ILE A 449 0.33 -22.01 -14.03
C ILE A 449 0.42 -22.26 -15.53
N GLU A 450 1.02 -21.36 -16.30
CA GLU A 450 1.19 -21.54 -17.74
C GLU A 450 2.14 -22.70 -18.08
N GLU A 451 3.24 -22.85 -17.35
CA GLU A 451 4.16 -23.97 -17.49
C GLU A 451 3.51 -25.31 -17.15
N GLU A 452 2.72 -25.38 -16.08
CA GLU A 452 1.95 -26.57 -15.71
C GLU A 452 0.95 -26.95 -16.82
N LYS A 453 0.23 -25.97 -17.37
CA LYS A 453 -0.65 -26.18 -18.53
C LYS A 453 0.13 -26.69 -19.74
N ARG A 454 1.28 -26.07 -20.08
CA ARG A 454 2.14 -26.50 -21.19
C ARG A 454 2.72 -27.91 -21.01
N LYS A 455 2.88 -28.39 -19.78
CA LYS A 455 3.30 -29.77 -19.49
C LYS A 455 2.14 -30.76 -19.66
N ALA A 456 0.92 -30.34 -19.31
CA ALA A 456 -0.28 -31.17 -19.41
C ALA A 456 -0.78 -31.35 -20.87
N ILE A 457 -0.48 -30.41 -21.77
CA ILE A 457 -0.88 -30.48 -23.18
C ILE A 457 -0.20 -31.65 -23.90
N VAL A 458 -1.00 -32.48 -24.59
CA VAL A 458 -0.53 -33.51 -25.51
C VAL A 458 -0.17 -32.84 -26.85
N TYR A 459 1.13 -32.73 -27.14
CA TYR A 459 1.61 -32.19 -28.40
C TYR A 459 1.51 -33.21 -29.55
N PRO A 460 1.35 -32.72 -30.80
CA PRO A 460 1.34 -33.58 -31.97
C PRO A 460 2.71 -34.21 -32.21
N ALA A 461 2.72 -35.52 -32.45
CA ALA A 461 3.88 -36.23 -32.96
C ALA A 461 3.47 -37.29 -33.99
N LYS A 462 4.35 -37.49 -34.97
CA LYS A 462 4.31 -38.58 -35.95
C LYS A 462 5.55 -39.43 -35.77
N LEU A 463 5.36 -40.73 -35.60
CA LEU A 463 6.41 -41.69 -35.28
C LEU A 463 6.43 -42.80 -36.32
N LYS A 464 7.59 -43.36 -36.61
CA LYS A 464 7.72 -44.59 -37.41
C LYS A 464 8.43 -45.67 -36.61
N ILE A 465 7.84 -46.86 -36.54
CA ILE A 465 8.48 -48.03 -35.92
C ILE A 465 9.60 -48.52 -36.84
N LEU A 466 10.82 -48.58 -36.32
CA LEU A 466 12.00 -49.00 -37.07
C LEU A 466 12.00 -50.52 -37.27
N PRO A 467 12.24 -51.02 -38.51
CA PRO A 467 12.39 -52.45 -38.77
C PRO A 467 13.54 -53.07 -37.99
N GLY A 468 13.34 -54.28 -37.45
CA GLY A 468 14.33 -55.00 -36.65
C GLY A 468 14.58 -54.42 -35.25
N CYS A 469 13.87 -53.37 -34.84
CA CYS A 469 14.06 -52.70 -33.55
C CYS A 469 12.95 -53.03 -32.53
N VAL A 470 12.51 -54.29 -32.47
CA VAL A 470 11.56 -54.76 -31.47
C VAL A 470 12.32 -55.41 -30.31
N PHE A 471 12.37 -54.73 -29.17
CA PHE A 471 13.08 -55.20 -27.98
C PHE A 471 12.19 -56.02 -27.04
N ARG A 472 10.87 -55.72 -27.02
CA ARG A 472 9.88 -56.44 -26.23
C ARG A 472 8.51 -56.40 -26.91
N VAL A 473 7.88 -57.57 -27.03
CA VAL A 473 6.62 -57.71 -27.79
C VAL A 473 5.41 -57.13 -27.05
N SER A 474 5.32 -57.24 -25.72
CA SER A 474 4.21 -56.68 -24.94
C SER A 474 4.52 -56.53 -23.45
N LYS A 475 3.63 -55.78 -22.76
CA LYS A 475 3.60 -55.55 -21.29
C LYS A 475 4.90 -55.00 -20.66
N PRO A 476 5.33 -53.77 -20.97
CA PRO A 476 4.95 -52.94 -22.12
C PRO A 476 5.67 -53.38 -23.40
N ALA A 477 5.11 -53.08 -24.57
CA ALA A 477 5.85 -53.27 -25.82
C ALA A 477 7.02 -52.27 -25.85
N ILE A 478 8.23 -52.71 -26.21
CA ILE A 478 9.40 -51.83 -26.32
C ILE A 478 9.89 -51.89 -27.76
N VAL A 479 9.79 -50.76 -28.46
CA VAL A 479 10.11 -50.64 -29.88
C VAL A 479 11.00 -49.41 -30.13
N GLY A 480 11.94 -49.53 -31.05
CA GLY A 480 12.69 -48.41 -31.59
C GLY A 480 11.82 -47.63 -32.57
N VAL A 481 11.71 -46.32 -32.38
CA VAL A 481 10.96 -45.42 -33.24
C VAL A 481 11.83 -44.26 -33.71
N ARG A 482 11.54 -43.77 -34.91
CA ARG A 482 12.03 -42.46 -35.38
C ARG A 482 10.90 -41.45 -35.30
N VAL A 483 11.14 -40.31 -34.65
CA VAL A 483 10.19 -39.20 -34.64
C VAL A 483 10.27 -38.51 -36.01
N LEU A 484 9.22 -38.63 -36.80
CA LEU A 484 9.13 -38.04 -38.14
C LEU A 484 8.71 -36.57 -38.12
N ALA A 485 7.88 -36.19 -37.17
CA ALA A 485 7.43 -34.81 -36.97
C ALA A 485 6.95 -34.60 -35.54
N GLY A 486 7.07 -33.37 -35.03
CA GLY A 486 6.58 -32.97 -33.72
C GLY A 486 7.43 -33.46 -32.54
N ARG A 487 6.81 -33.54 -31.34
CA ARG A 487 7.48 -33.89 -30.08
C ARG A 487 6.72 -34.95 -29.29
N LEU A 488 7.45 -35.94 -28.79
CA LEU A 488 6.94 -37.06 -28.01
C LEU A 488 7.38 -36.93 -26.55
N ARG A 489 6.45 -37.07 -25.60
CA ARG A 489 6.73 -37.13 -24.15
C ARG A 489 6.13 -38.38 -23.53
N GLN A 490 6.51 -38.63 -22.28
CA GLN A 490 5.89 -39.66 -21.44
C GLN A 490 4.40 -39.36 -21.21
N ASP A 491 3.63 -40.40 -20.93
CA ASP A 491 2.17 -40.44 -20.76
C ASP A 491 1.32 -40.03 -21.98
N MET A 492 1.93 -39.67 -23.10
CA MET A 492 1.19 -39.34 -24.32
C MET A 492 0.50 -40.58 -24.90
N PRO A 493 -0.81 -40.50 -25.24
CA PRO A 493 -1.52 -41.57 -25.92
C PRO A 493 -1.11 -41.65 -27.39
N LEU A 494 -1.08 -42.86 -27.93
CA LEU A 494 -0.74 -43.15 -29.33
C LEU A 494 -1.92 -43.78 -30.06
N MET A 495 -2.04 -43.47 -31.35
CA MET A 495 -3.00 -44.04 -32.29
C MET A 495 -2.32 -44.43 -33.61
N ARG A 496 -2.98 -45.28 -34.39
CA ARG A 496 -2.59 -45.63 -35.77
C ARG A 496 -3.15 -44.65 -36.80
N GLU A 497 -2.74 -44.84 -38.06
CA GLU A 497 -3.28 -44.11 -39.22
C GLU A 497 -4.79 -44.30 -39.45
N ASP A 498 -5.36 -45.39 -38.95
CA ASP A 498 -6.81 -45.67 -39.00
C ASP A 498 -7.60 -44.97 -37.88
N GLY A 499 -6.93 -44.31 -36.93
CA GLY A 499 -7.54 -43.64 -35.79
C GLY A 499 -7.63 -44.48 -34.51
N GLU A 500 -7.32 -45.78 -34.57
CA GLU A 500 -7.43 -46.68 -33.42
C GLU A 500 -6.34 -46.37 -32.37
N ILE A 501 -6.77 -46.18 -31.12
CA ILE A 501 -5.89 -45.90 -29.98
C ILE A 501 -5.22 -47.21 -29.53
N ILE A 502 -3.89 -47.24 -29.53
CA ILE A 502 -3.10 -48.45 -29.27
C ILE A 502 -2.49 -48.52 -27.87
N GLY A 503 -2.38 -47.39 -27.16
CA GLY A 503 -1.72 -47.34 -25.85
C GLY A 503 -1.16 -45.98 -25.48
N ARG A 504 -0.30 -45.96 -24.45
CA ARG A 504 0.41 -44.75 -23.96
C ARG A 504 1.91 -44.98 -23.86
N VAL A 505 2.68 -43.92 -24.06
CA VAL A 505 4.14 -43.94 -23.88
C VAL A 505 4.49 -43.94 -22.40
N LYS A 506 5.04 -45.04 -21.90
CA LYS A 506 5.45 -45.20 -20.51
C LYS A 506 6.85 -44.65 -20.24
N SER A 507 7.76 -44.80 -21.20
CA SER A 507 9.11 -44.26 -21.10
C SER A 507 9.73 -44.07 -22.47
N ILE A 508 10.70 -43.16 -22.55
CA ILE A 508 11.50 -42.86 -23.73
C ILE A 508 12.96 -43.01 -23.33
N GLN A 509 13.75 -43.74 -24.12
CA GLN A 509 15.16 -43.99 -23.86
C GLN A 509 16.01 -43.79 -25.11
N SER A 510 17.21 -43.23 -24.94
CA SER A 510 18.26 -43.18 -25.96
C SER A 510 19.59 -43.50 -25.29
N GLU A 511 20.38 -44.40 -25.87
CA GLU A 511 21.70 -44.81 -25.34
C GLU A 511 21.68 -45.15 -23.83
N ASN A 512 20.68 -45.92 -23.37
CA ASN A 512 20.44 -46.29 -21.96
C ASN A 512 20.17 -45.11 -21.00
N LYS A 513 19.91 -43.90 -21.50
CA LYS A 513 19.46 -42.75 -20.69
C LYS A 513 17.97 -42.50 -20.91
N SER A 514 17.25 -42.25 -19.81
CA SER A 514 15.85 -41.85 -19.87
C SER A 514 15.74 -40.41 -20.39
N LEU A 515 14.83 -40.19 -21.33
CA LEU A 515 14.53 -38.88 -21.90
C LEU A 515 13.15 -38.41 -21.45
N ALA A 516 13.03 -37.11 -21.18
CA ALA A 516 11.75 -36.47 -20.89
C ALA A 516 10.95 -36.20 -22.18
N GLU A 517 11.66 -35.92 -23.28
CA GLU A 517 11.09 -35.57 -24.58
C GLU A 517 11.97 -36.11 -25.72
N ALA A 518 11.36 -36.49 -26.84
CA ALA A 518 12.03 -36.79 -28.10
C ALA A 518 11.40 -35.96 -29.23
N THR A 519 12.23 -35.32 -30.05
CA THR A 519 11.83 -34.42 -31.14
C THR A 519 12.16 -34.99 -32.52
N MET A 520 11.68 -34.33 -33.58
CA MET A 520 11.89 -34.77 -34.96
C MET A 520 13.36 -35.13 -35.26
N GLY A 521 13.53 -36.25 -35.97
CA GLY A 521 14.82 -36.79 -36.38
C GLY A 521 15.46 -37.72 -35.35
N MET A 522 15.05 -37.65 -34.08
CA MET A 522 15.57 -38.55 -33.05
C MET A 522 15.10 -39.99 -33.26
N GLU A 523 16.01 -40.94 -33.03
CA GLU A 523 15.72 -42.36 -32.92
C GLU A 523 15.82 -42.79 -31.46
N VAL A 524 14.70 -43.26 -30.91
CA VAL A 524 14.57 -43.55 -29.48
C VAL A 524 13.83 -44.86 -29.28
N ALA A 525 14.17 -45.59 -28.21
CA ALA A 525 13.38 -46.71 -27.75
C ALA A 525 12.23 -46.19 -26.89
N ILE A 526 11.00 -46.57 -27.21
CA ILE A 526 9.81 -46.22 -26.41
C ILE A 526 9.17 -47.47 -25.85
N ALA A 527 8.75 -47.39 -24.58
CA ALA A 527 7.90 -48.39 -23.97
C ALA A 527 6.43 -47.97 -24.12
N ILE A 528 5.61 -48.78 -24.78
CA ILE A 528 4.19 -48.52 -25.02
C ILE A 528 3.36 -49.48 -24.15
N GLU A 529 2.61 -48.91 -23.22
CA GLU A 529 1.66 -49.63 -22.37
C GLU A 529 0.33 -49.80 -23.12
N GLY A 530 -0.19 -51.04 -23.17
CA GLY A 530 -1.42 -51.39 -23.91
C GLY A 530 -1.20 -52.01 -25.29
N ALA A 531 -0.07 -51.72 -25.94
CA ALA A 531 0.24 -52.25 -27.27
C ALA A 531 0.89 -53.66 -27.23
N THR A 532 0.62 -54.47 -28.25
CA THR A 532 1.34 -55.72 -28.54
C THR A 532 1.86 -55.72 -29.97
N VAL A 533 3.17 -55.92 -30.13
CA VAL A 533 3.82 -56.02 -31.45
C VAL A 533 3.37 -57.31 -32.16
N GLY A 534 3.04 -57.21 -33.44
CA GLY A 534 2.47 -58.28 -34.26
C GLY A 534 0.94 -58.35 -34.24
N ARG A 535 0.26 -57.64 -33.32
CA ARG A 535 -1.21 -57.55 -33.25
C ARG A 535 -1.70 -56.13 -33.45
N GLN A 536 -1.40 -55.21 -32.52
CA GLN A 536 -1.80 -53.81 -32.62
C GLN A 536 -0.78 -52.95 -33.35
N ILE A 537 0.50 -53.30 -33.32
CA ILE A 537 1.55 -52.54 -34.01
C ILE A 537 2.51 -53.49 -34.71
N LYS A 538 3.05 -53.09 -35.85
CA LYS A 538 4.04 -53.86 -36.62
C LYS A 538 5.24 -52.98 -36.96
N GLU A 539 6.35 -53.62 -37.30
CA GLU A 539 7.52 -52.92 -37.80
C GLU A 539 7.18 -52.15 -39.08
N GLY A 540 7.65 -50.91 -39.18
CA GLY A 540 7.35 -50.02 -40.30
C GLY A 540 6.06 -49.20 -40.15
N ASP A 541 5.18 -49.54 -39.20
CA ASP A 541 3.94 -48.78 -38.96
C ASP A 541 4.23 -47.33 -38.58
N ILE A 542 3.34 -46.44 -39.01
CA ILE A 542 3.31 -45.04 -38.61
C ILE A 542 2.29 -44.88 -37.48
N LEU A 543 2.74 -44.24 -36.41
CA LEU A 543 1.93 -43.92 -35.24
C LEU A 543 1.82 -42.40 -35.10
N PHE A 544 0.70 -41.95 -34.54
CA PHE A 544 0.46 -40.56 -34.21
C PHE A 544 0.13 -40.45 -32.72
N THR A 545 0.39 -39.29 -32.12
CA THR A 545 -0.19 -38.96 -30.83
C THR A 545 -1.71 -38.81 -30.97
N SER A 546 -2.47 -39.42 -30.06
CA SER A 546 -3.92 -39.31 -30.04
C SER A 546 -4.34 -38.02 -29.34
N ILE A 547 -4.71 -37.00 -30.10
CA ILE A 547 -5.18 -35.71 -29.59
C ILE A 547 -6.70 -35.70 -29.52
N THR A 548 -7.26 -35.22 -28.41
CA THR A 548 -8.69 -35.00 -28.22
C THR A 548 -9.15 -33.67 -28.82
N GLU A 549 -10.45 -33.47 -28.99
CA GLU A 549 -10.97 -32.22 -29.56
C GLU A 549 -10.67 -31.00 -28.67
N THR A 550 -10.70 -31.18 -27.34
CA THR A 550 -10.34 -30.13 -26.38
C THR A 550 -8.88 -29.72 -26.52
N GLU A 551 -7.97 -30.69 -26.54
CA GLU A 551 -6.53 -30.46 -26.73
C GLU A 551 -6.23 -29.84 -28.10
N TYR A 552 -6.95 -30.25 -29.16
CA TYR A 552 -6.82 -29.65 -30.49
C TYR A 552 -7.19 -28.15 -30.50
N LYS A 553 -8.22 -27.74 -29.75
CA LYS A 553 -8.60 -26.32 -29.59
C LYS A 553 -7.57 -25.55 -28.75
N GLU A 554 -7.02 -26.16 -27.72
CA GLU A 554 -5.94 -25.56 -26.90
C GLU A 554 -4.67 -25.34 -27.72
N LEU A 555 -4.26 -26.32 -28.53
CA LEU A 555 -3.09 -26.27 -29.40
C LEU A 555 -3.16 -25.15 -30.45
N LYS A 556 -4.36 -24.71 -30.87
CA LYS A 556 -4.52 -23.55 -31.77
C LYS A 556 -4.04 -22.23 -31.13
N ASN A 557 -4.03 -22.15 -29.80
CA ASN A 557 -3.58 -20.97 -29.06
C ASN A 557 -2.10 -21.08 -28.62
N VAL A 558 -1.43 -22.19 -28.96
CA VAL A 558 -0.02 -22.41 -28.66
C VAL A 558 0.80 -22.17 -29.93
N GLN A 559 1.97 -21.57 -29.80
CA GLN A 559 2.90 -21.42 -30.93
C GLN A 559 3.54 -22.78 -31.23
N LEU A 560 3.05 -23.45 -32.27
CA LEU A 560 3.58 -24.72 -32.76
C LEU A 560 4.73 -24.47 -33.76
N THR A 561 5.68 -25.40 -33.82
CA THR A 561 6.65 -25.42 -34.92
C THR A 561 5.98 -25.82 -36.23
N PHE A 562 6.65 -25.61 -37.37
CA PHE A 562 6.11 -25.99 -38.67
C PHE A 562 5.80 -27.50 -38.73
N GLU A 563 6.68 -28.32 -38.18
CA GLU A 563 6.56 -29.77 -38.14
C GLU A 563 5.42 -30.23 -37.21
N GLU A 564 5.22 -29.54 -36.09
CA GLU A 564 4.12 -29.79 -35.18
C GLU A 564 2.77 -29.45 -35.82
N ALA A 565 2.70 -28.33 -36.54
CA ALA A 565 1.50 -27.94 -37.28
C ALA A 565 1.18 -28.96 -38.39
N GLU A 566 2.19 -29.48 -39.09
CA GLU A 566 2.02 -30.53 -40.10
C GLU A 566 1.49 -31.83 -39.48
N ALA A 567 2.10 -32.28 -38.38
CA ALA A 567 1.65 -33.46 -37.66
C ALA A 567 0.22 -33.28 -37.13
N LEU A 568 -0.13 -32.10 -36.61
CA LEU A 568 -1.47 -31.77 -36.14
C LEU A 568 -2.50 -31.79 -37.27
N ALA A 569 -2.15 -31.31 -38.46
CA ALA A 569 -3.03 -31.34 -39.63
C ALA A 569 -3.34 -32.78 -40.07
N GLN A 570 -2.34 -33.66 -40.07
CA GLN A 570 -2.52 -35.09 -40.37
C GLN A 570 -3.39 -35.78 -39.30
N ILE A 571 -3.16 -35.50 -38.02
CA ILE A 571 -3.99 -35.99 -36.91
C ILE A 571 -5.44 -35.54 -37.08
N ALA A 572 -5.67 -34.28 -37.44
CA ALA A 572 -7.00 -33.75 -37.68
C ALA A 572 -7.68 -34.41 -38.88
N GLU A 573 -6.94 -34.72 -39.95
CA GLU A 573 -7.48 -35.45 -41.10
C GLU A 573 -7.91 -36.87 -40.70
N ILE A 574 -7.09 -37.59 -39.93
CA ILE A 574 -7.40 -38.92 -39.40
C ILE A 574 -8.68 -38.87 -38.56
N LYS A 575 -8.78 -37.95 -37.59
CA LYS A 575 -9.95 -37.81 -36.73
C LYS A 575 -11.22 -37.36 -37.49
N LYS A 576 -11.07 -36.56 -38.55
CA LYS A 576 -12.20 -36.14 -39.39
C LYS A 576 -12.80 -37.24 -40.24
N ARG A 577 -12.05 -38.32 -40.52
CA ARG A 577 -12.58 -39.52 -41.20
C ARG A 577 -13.58 -40.26 -40.32
N GLU A 578 -13.37 -40.26 -39.00
CA GLU A 578 -14.30 -40.83 -38.02
C GLU A 578 -15.46 -39.87 -37.68
N ASN A 579 -15.17 -38.58 -37.50
CA ASN A 579 -16.17 -37.55 -37.21
C ASN A 579 -15.93 -36.29 -38.05
N ARG A 580 -16.76 -36.08 -39.07
CA ARG A 580 -16.62 -34.98 -40.04
C ARG A 580 -16.64 -33.58 -39.42
N PHE A 581 -17.18 -33.44 -38.21
CA PHE A 581 -17.25 -32.17 -37.48
C PHE A 581 -16.12 -31.96 -36.46
N TRP A 582 -15.17 -32.90 -36.36
CA TRP A 582 -14.11 -32.85 -35.36
C TRP A 582 -13.21 -31.61 -35.53
N GLY A 583 -13.11 -30.81 -34.46
CA GLY A 583 -12.22 -29.64 -34.40
C GLY A 583 -12.77 -28.35 -35.04
N LEU A 584 -14.07 -28.32 -35.36
CA LEU A 584 -14.83 -27.11 -35.72
C LEU A 584 -15.11 -26.21 -34.50
#